data_AF-A0A372NYM3-F1
#
_entry.id   AF-A0A372NYM3-F1
#
_cell.length_a   1.000
_cell.length_b   1.000
_cell.length_c   1.000
_cell.angle_alpha   90.00
_cell.angle_beta   90.00
_cell.angle_gamma   90.00
#
_symmetry.space_group_name_H-M   'P 1'
#
loop_
_entity.id
_entity.type
_entity.pdbx_description
1 polymer ?
#
loop_
_entity_poly.entity_id
_entity_poly.type
_entity_poly.pdbx_seq_one_letter_code
_entity_poly.pdbx_strand_id
1 'polypeptide(L)'
;MTDFQKYGMSISMGPLLRQYVEKQLIQDLNYYQELKESLHFDWSDSCIEGQSAKYLDGVLENFSGISVLNEQLQIVAHGWMEFVFMDTPVIYWDLLTINSTEMKNKPGLPKHISDRLTAG
;
A
#
# COMPACT_ATOMS: atom_id res chain seq x y z
N MET A 1 -5.01 14.14 21.81
CA MET A 1 -5.71 12.88 21.44
C MET A 1 -5.11 12.43 20.13
N THR A 2 -4.44 11.28 20.12
CA THR A 2 -3.98 10.64 18.88
C THR A 2 -5.21 10.18 18.12
N ASP A 3 -5.39 10.70 16.92
CA ASP A 3 -6.58 10.48 16.11
C ASP A 3 -6.55 9.07 15.50
N PHE A 4 -7.03 8.09 16.26
CA PHE A 4 -7.01 6.67 15.89
C PHE A 4 -7.92 6.36 14.69
N GLN A 5 -8.87 7.25 14.34
CA GLN A 5 -9.73 7.09 13.16
C GLN A 5 -8.95 7.20 11.85
N LYS A 6 -7.81 7.91 11.83
CA LYS A 6 -7.03 8.14 10.62
C LYS A 6 -6.36 6.87 10.06
N TYR A 7 -6.22 5.81 10.86
CA TYR A 7 -5.44 4.63 10.50
C TYR A 7 -6.25 3.35 10.30
N GLY A 8 -7.57 3.36 10.51
CA GLY A 8 -8.40 2.15 10.37
C GLY A 8 -7.76 0.92 11.06
N MET A 9 -7.77 -0.23 10.38
CA MET A 9 -7.09 -1.44 10.89
C MET A 9 -5.56 -1.41 10.69
N SER A 10 -5.04 -0.44 9.93
CA SER A 10 -3.61 -0.16 9.75
C SER A 10 -2.92 0.37 11.03
N ILE A 11 -3.64 0.48 12.14
CA ILE A 11 -3.10 0.85 13.46
C ILE A 11 -2.06 -0.17 13.98
N SER A 12 -2.08 -1.40 13.47
CA SER A 12 -1.07 -2.43 13.76
C SER A 12 0.33 -2.05 13.29
N MET A 13 0.44 -1.13 12.32
CA MET A 13 1.71 -0.58 11.88
C MET A 13 2.22 0.51 12.83
N GLY A 14 3.46 0.34 13.30
CA GLY A 14 4.22 1.42 13.92
C GLY A 14 4.61 2.50 12.90
N PRO A 15 5.02 3.69 13.35
CA PRO A 15 5.39 4.79 12.46
C PRO A 15 6.48 4.45 11.43
N LEU A 16 7.51 3.68 11.81
CA LEU A 16 8.60 3.32 10.89
C LEU A 16 8.11 2.34 9.83
N LEU A 17 7.33 1.33 10.24
CA LEU A 17 6.71 0.39 9.33
C LEU A 17 5.74 1.09 8.36
N ARG A 18 4.89 2.00 8.83
CA ARG A 18 3.96 2.74 7.96
C ARG A 18 4.71 3.56 6.92
N GLN A 19 5.74 4.30 7.32
CA GLN A 19 6.56 5.07 6.38
C GLN A 19 7.22 4.17 5.33
N TYR A 20 7.69 2.98 5.74
CA TYR A 20 8.30 2.00 4.85
C TYR A 20 7.28 1.45 3.82
N VAL A 21 6.07 1.14 4.28
CA VAL A 21 4.95 0.67 3.44
C VAL A 21 4.53 1.74 2.43
N GLU A 22 4.24 2.95 2.89
CA GLU A 22 3.81 4.05 2.02
C GLU A 22 4.86 4.37 0.95
N LYS A 23 6.15 4.35 1.32
CA LYS A 23 7.23 4.56 0.35
C LYS A 23 7.24 3.49 -0.75
N GLN A 24 7.05 2.22 -0.41
CA GLN A 24 7.00 1.15 -1.41
C GLN A 24 5.74 1.20 -2.25
N LEU A 25 4.58 1.51 -1.66
CA LEU A 25 3.33 1.68 -2.41
C LEU A 25 3.41 2.85 -3.39
N ILE A 26 4.08 3.96 -3.06
CA ILE A 26 4.33 5.05 -4.01
C ILE A 26 5.24 4.59 -5.15
N GLN A 27 6.30 3.85 -4.84
CA GLN A 27 7.21 3.31 -5.88
C GLN A 27 6.47 2.37 -6.83
N ASP A 28 5.59 1.52 -6.29
CA ASP A 28 4.77 0.61 -7.08
C ASP A 28 3.71 1.36 -7.88
N LEU A 29 3.04 2.35 -7.29
CA LEU A 29 2.05 3.20 -7.97
C LEU A 29 2.68 3.89 -9.20
N ASN A 30 3.88 4.43 -9.06
CA ASN A 30 4.61 5.11 -10.12
C ASN A 30 5.03 4.17 -11.26
N TYR A 31 5.06 2.85 -11.06
CA TYR A 31 5.25 1.90 -12.14
C TYR A 31 4.04 1.89 -13.10
N TYR A 32 2.84 2.05 -12.58
CA TYR A 32 1.60 2.08 -13.37
C TYR A 32 1.34 3.46 -13.97
N GLN A 33 1.46 4.50 -13.15
CA GLN A 33 1.29 5.88 -13.58
C GLN A 33 2.09 6.80 -12.65
N GLU A 34 3.05 7.52 -13.22
CA GLU A 34 3.81 8.51 -12.47
C GLU A 34 2.92 9.70 -12.08
N LEU A 35 2.70 9.89 -10.77
CA LEU A 35 2.00 11.05 -10.22
C LEU A 35 3.04 12.07 -9.75
N LYS A 36 3.02 13.28 -10.31
CA LYS A 36 4.03 14.34 -10.08
C LYS A 36 3.72 15.25 -8.89
N GLU A 37 2.79 14.84 -8.04
CA GLU A 37 2.28 15.60 -6.91
C GLU A 37 2.60 14.91 -5.58
N SER A 38 2.52 15.65 -4.48
CA SER A 38 2.64 15.04 -3.15
C SER A 38 1.43 14.15 -2.88
N LEU A 39 1.70 12.93 -2.41
CA LEU A 39 0.66 11.93 -2.12
C LEU A 39 0.50 11.74 -0.61
N HIS A 40 -0.75 11.55 -0.20
CA HIS A 40 -1.13 11.21 1.16
C HIS A 40 -1.91 9.90 1.16
N PHE A 41 -1.65 9.03 2.13
CA PHE A 41 -2.45 7.82 2.31
C PHE A 41 -3.56 8.08 3.34
N ASP A 42 -4.76 7.63 2.99
CA ASP A 42 -5.87 7.49 3.90
C ASP A 42 -6.13 5.99 4.13
N TRP A 43 -5.95 5.61 5.39
CA TRP A 43 -6.07 4.26 5.89
C TRP A 43 -7.34 4.07 6.72
N SER A 44 -8.20 5.08 6.83
CA SER A 44 -9.38 5.07 7.70
C SER A 44 -10.33 3.90 7.42
N ASP A 45 -10.49 3.56 6.13
CA ASP A 45 -11.31 2.43 5.66
C ASP A 45 -10.52 1.12 5.48
N SER A 46 -9.28 1.05 5.98
CA SER A 46 -8.46 -0.14 5.82
C SER A 46 -8.97 -1.34 6.62
N CYS A 47 -9.02 -2.51 5.97
CA CYS A 47 -9.44 -3.78 6.56
C CYS A 47 -8.32 -4.83 6.46
N ILE A 48 -8.17 -5.68 7.47
CA ILE A 48 -7.20 -6.79 7.47
C ILE A 48 -7.78 -7.97 6.69
N GLU A 49 -7.00 -8.52 5.77
CA GLU A 49 -7.41 -9.63 4.91
C GLU A 49 -6.76 -10.99 5.30
N GLY A 50 -5.94 -11.02 6.36
CA GLY A 50 -5.60 -12.24 7.11
C GLY A 50 -4.16 -12.75 7.02
N GLN A 51 -3.23 -12.04 6.36
CA GLN A 51 -1.81 -12.37 6.38
C GLN A 51 -1.00 -11.35 7.17
N SER A 52 -0.26 -11.80 8.19
CA SER A 52 0.52 -10.92 9.05
C SER A 52 2.01 -11.26 9.15
N ALA A 53 2.85 -10.26 9.36
CA ALA A 53 4.27 -10.41 9.66
C ALA A 53 4.77 -9.29 10.58
N LYS A 54 5.64 -9.62 11.54
CA LYS A 54 6.32 -8.59 12.35
C LYS A 54 7.48 -8.00 11.56
N TYR A 55 7.53 -6.67 11.44
CA TYR A 55 8.64 -5.98 10.78
C TYR A 55 8.79 -4.57 11.34
N LEU A 56 10.05 -4.12 11.49
CA LEU A 56 10.40 -2.85 12.14
C LEU A 56 9.72 -2.70 13.52
N ASP A 57 8.87 -1.68 13.68
CA ASP A 57 8.23 -1.28 14.93
C ASP A 57 6.74 -1.68 15.00
N GLY A 58 6.28 -2.61 14.16
CA GLY A 58 4.89 -3.04 14.15
C GLY A 58 4.62 -4.39 13.49
N VAL A 59 3.34 -4.59 13.18
CA VAL A 59 2.83 -5.75 12.43
C VAL A 59 2.32 -5.26 11.09
N LEU A 60 2.86 -5.84 10.02
CA LEU A 60 2.38 -5.68 8.66
C LEU A 60 1.26 -6.69 8.43
N GLU A 61 0.15 -6.24 7.84
CA GLU A 61 -0.92 -7.08 7.34
C GLU A 61 -1.12 -6.81 5.84
N ASN A 62 -1.85 -7.67 5.14
CA ASN A 62 -2.48 -7.27 3.88
C ASN A 62 -3.73 -6.43 4.20
N PHE A 63 -3.86 -5.31 3.50
CA PHE A 63 -4.93 -4.35 3.76
C PHE A 63 -5.72 -4.06 2.49
N SER A 64 -7.05 -4.16 2.56
CA SER A 64 -7.96 -3.63 1.54
C SER A 64 -8.40 -2.21 1.90
N GLY A 65 -9.07 -1.51 0.98
CA GLY A 65 -9.72 -0.22 1.27
C GLY A 65 -8.77 0.96 1.46
N ILE A 66 -7.57 0.90 0.88
CA ILE A 66 -6.59 1.98 0.99
C ILE A 66 -6.90 3.04 -0.07
N SER A 67 -6.95 4.31 0.34
CA SER A 67 -7.08 5.45 -0.56
C SER A 67 -5.80 6.29 -0.58
N VAL A 68 -5.49 6.85 -1.74
CA VAL A 68 -4.39 7.81 -1.93
C VAL A 68 -4.98 9.13 -2.39
N LEU A 69 -4.62 10.21 -1.70
CA LEU A 69 -5.07 11.56 -2.00
C LEU A 69 -3.93 12.43 -2.50
N ASN A 70 -4.28 13.40 -3.33
CA ASN A 70 -3.37 14.47 -3.72
C ASN A 70 -3.33 15.63 -2.70
N GLU A 71 -2.58 16.67 -3.04
CA GLU A 71 -2.45 17.91 -2.25
C GLU A 71 -3.78 18.64 -2.03
N GLN A 72 -4.77 18.45 -2.90
CA GLN A 72 -6.12 19.00 -2.77
C GLN A 72 -7.06 18.07 -1.98
N LEU A 73 -6.53 17.00 -1.37
CA LEU A 73 -7.27 15.97 -0.63
C LEU A 73 -8.33 15.25 -1.48
N GLN A 74 -8.08 15.14 -2.79
CA GLN A 74 -8.92 14.38 -3.70
C GLN A 74 -8.32 12.99 -3.88
N ILE A 75 -9.16 11.95 -3.87
CA ILE A 75 -8.73 10.57 -4.12
C ILE A 75 -8.25 10.44 -5.55
N VAL A 76 -6.98 10.07 -5.73
CA VAL A 76 -6.34 9.84 -7.03
C VAL A 76 -6.09 8.36 -7.31
N ALA A 77 -5.99 7.54 -6.26
CA ALA A 77 -5.91 6.09 -6.38
C ALA A 77 -6.59 5.40 -5.19
N HIS A 78 -7.03 4.16 -5.41
CA HIS A 78 -7.46 3.28 -4.33
C HIS A 78 -7.20 1.83 -4.71
N GLY A 79 -7.07 0.97 -3.71
CA GLY A 79 -6.82 -0.44 -3.94
C GLY A 79 -6.54 -1.22 -2.66
N TRP A 80 -5.99 -2.40 -2.86
CA TRP A 80 -5.55 -3.31 -1.81
C TRP A 80 -4.03 -3.32 -1.81
N MET A 81 -3.42 -3.64 -0.67
CA MET A 81 -2.01 -3.94 -0.61
C MET A 81 -1.81 -5.41 -0.25
N GLU A 82 -0.82 -6.00 -0.90
CA GLU A 82 -0.31 -7.32 -0.61
C GLU A 82 1.19 -7.25 -0.38
N PHE A 83 1.77 -8.30 0.19
CA PHE A 83 3.20 -8.37 0.40
C PHE A 83 3.76 -9.79 0.24
N VAL A 84 5.01 -9.86 -0.23
CA VAL A 84 5.82 -11.08 -0.16
C VAL A 84 6.89 -10.89 0.90
N PHE A 85 7.02 -11.85 1.81
CA PHE A 85 8.02 -11.82 2.87
C PHE A 85 9.16 -12.79 2.55
N MET A 86 10.36 -12.24 2.29
CA MET A 86 11.62 -12.99 2.23
C MET A 86 12.46 -12.58 3.44
N ASP A 87 13.55 -11.83 3.25
CA ASP A 87 14.30 -11.20 4.36
C ASP A 87 13.74 -9.83 4.73
N THR A 88 13.20 -9.11 3.74
CA THR A 88 12.51 -7.83 3.91
C THR A 88 11.18 -7.89 3.13
N PRO A 89 10.08 -7.31 3.66
CA PRO A 89 8.80 -7.34 2.97
C PRO A 89 8.83 -6.48 1.71
N VAL A 90 8.42 -7.08 0.59
CA VAL A 90 8.15 -6.36 -0.66
C VAL A 90 6.66 -6.08 -0.71
N ILE A 91 6.28 -4.81 -0.57
CA ILE A 91 4.89 -4.35 -0.59
C ILE A 91 4.53 -3.87 -2.00
N TYR A 92 3.33 -4.21 -2.45
CA TYR A 92 2.81 -3.81 -3.75
C TYR A 92 1.29 -3.66 -3.73
N TRP A 93 0.76 -2.97 -4.72
CA TRP A 93 -0.67 -2.84 -4.92
C TRP A 93 -1.28 -4.10 -5.53
N ASP A 94 -2.40 -4.54 -4.95
CA ASP A 94 -3.36 -5.43 -5.56
C ASP A 94 -4.67 -4.68 -5.85
N LEU A 95 -5.44 -5.10 -6.86
CA LEU A 95 -6.74 -4.52 -7.22
C LEU A 95 -6.74 -2.97 -7.29
N LEU A 96 -5.78 -2.42 -8.04
CA LEU A 96 -5.47 -0.99 -8.11
C LEU A 96 -6.29 -0.25 -9.17
N THR A 97 -6.89 0.86 -8.75
CA THR A 97 -7.51 1.86 -9.62
C THR A 97 -6.82 3.21 -9.45
N ILE A 98 -6.48 3.88 -10.55
CA ILE A 98 -5.92 5.24 -10.58
C ILE A 98 -6.82 6.12 -11.45
N ASN A 99 -7.27 7.27 -10.95
CA ASN A 99 -8.13 8.21 -11.69
C ASN A 99 -9.31 7.51 -12.42
N SER A 100 -10.00 6.61 -11.71
CA SER A 100 -11.11 5.79 -12.22
C SER A 100 -10.74 4.77 -13.32
N THR A 101 -9.45 4.57 -13.59
CA THR A 101 -8.95 3.52 -14.51
C THR A 101 -8.40 2.37 -13.71
N GLU A 102 -8.90 1.15 -13.96
CA GLU A 102 -8.37 -0.07 -13.38
C GLU A 102 -6.97 -0.36 -13.96
N MET A 103 -5.93 -0.18 -13.16
CA MET A 103 -4.54 -0.44 -13.57
C MET A 103 -4.14 -1.89 -13.30
N LYS A 104 -4.76 -2.51 -12.29
CA LYS A 104 -4.60 -3.93 -11.94
C LYS A 104 -5.92 -4.46 -11.42
N ASN A 105 -6.64 -5.25 -12.21
CA ASN A 105 -7.97 -5.76 -11.85
C ASN A 105 -8.04 -7.27 -11.60
N LYS A 106 -6.88 -7.93 -11.51
CA LYS A 106 -6.79 -9.35 -11.16
C LYS A 106 -5.94 -9.50 -9.91
N PRO A 107 -6.38 -10.31 -8.93
CA PRO A 107 -5.60 -10.57 -7.74
C PRO A 107 -4.28 -11.28 -8.07
N GLY A 108 -3.30 -11.14 -7.19
CA GLY A 108 -2.04 -11.87 -7.22
C GLY A 108 -0.81 -11.05 -7.62
N LEU A 109 0.36 -11.70 -7.58
CA LEU A 109 1.66 -11.04 -7.73
C LEU A 109 1.82 -10.37 -9.11
N PRO A 110 2.03 -9.04 -9.18
CA PRO A 110 2.31 -8.37 -10.44
C PRO A 110 3.61 -8.85 -11.09
N LYS A 111 3.66 -8.87 -12.42
CA LYS A 111 4.85 -9.32 -13.16
C LYS A 111 6.10 -8.51 -12.79
N HIS A 112 6.01 -7.19 -12.70
CA HIS A 112 7.17 -6.35 -12.38
C HIS A 112 7.67 -6.53 -10.95
N ILE A 113 6.81 -6.96 -10.02
CA ILE A 113 7.24 -7.39 -8.69
C ILE A 113 7.93 -8.75 -8.78
N SER A 114 7.37 -9.71 -9.51
CA SER A 114 8.00 -11.02 -9.72
C SER A 114 9.39 -10.92 -10.37
N ASP A 115 9.55 -10.05 -11.36
CA ASP A 115 10.83 -9.78 -12.02
C ASP A 115 11.86 -9.22 -11.01
N ARG A 116 11.44 -8.35 -10.08
CA ARG A 116 12.30 -7.83 -9.00
C ARG A 116 12.74 -8.90 -8.01
N LEU A 117 11.91 -9.90 -7.74
CA LEU A 117 12.21 -10.99 -6.80
C LEU A 117 13.18 -12.03 -7.38
N THR A 118 13.24 -12.15 -8.71
CA THR A 118 14.03 -13.17 -9.42
C THR A 118 15.35 -12.65 -9.98
N ALA A 119 15.54 -11.33 -10.02
CA ALA A 119 16.78 -10.69 -10.47
C ALA A 119 17.91 -10.70 -9.41
N GLY A 120 17.81 -11.55 -8.39
CA GLY A 120 18.76 -11.68 -7.27
C GLY A 120 19.78 -12.80 -7.46
#